data_AF-A0A6I9Y725-F1
#
_entry.id   AF-A0A6I9Y725-F1
#
_cell.length_a   1.000
_cell.length_b   1.000
_cell.length_c   1.000
_cell.angle_alpha   90.00
_cell.angle_beta   90.00
_cell.angle_gamma   90.00
#
_symmetry.space_group_name_H-M   'P 1'
#
loop_
_entity.id
_entity.type
_entity.pdbx_description
1 polymer ?
#
loop_
_entity_poly.entity_id
_entity_poly.type
_entity_poly.pdbx_seq_one_letter_code
_entity_poly.pdbx_strand_id
1 'polypeptide(L)'
;MILGTVKQLLPFSELEGNPCFLDVCGNYLTVGTDLSHFKIFDLSRREAKVHCNSKALADLLPGALGIASVKCNTSGNRVSILLSKADGSFDPRICFYDIEMDTVTLFDFESGRQRDAKEMLSLGQETEG
;
A
#
# COMPACT_ATOMS: atom_id res chain seq x y z
N MET A 1 -0.66 -1.55 -37.63
CA MET A 1 0.28 -1.98 -36.58
C MET A 1 0.62 -0.74 -35.77
N ILE A 2 0.18 -0.64 -34.50
CA ILE A 2 0.58 0.47 -33.63
C ILE A 2 1.87 0.01 -32.94
N LEU A 3 2.99 0.68 -33.20
CA LEU A 3 4.24 0.38 -32.52
C LEU A 3 4.18 1.03 -31.13
N GLY A 4 4.16 0.20 -30.07
CA GLY A 4 4.28 0.70 -28.71
C GLY A 4 5.67 1.30 -28.49
N THR A 5 5.75 2.45 -27.82
CA THR A 5 7.01 3.03 -27.36
C THR A 5 6.96 3.15 -25.84
N VAL A 6 8.00 2.65 -25.17
CA VAL A 6 8.16 2.84 -23.72
C VAL A 6 8.46 4.32 -23.48
N LYS A 7 7.55 5.02 -22.78
CA LYS A 7 7.73 6.44 -22.44
C LYS A 7 8.69 6.65 -21.27
N GLN A 8 8.62 5.77 -20.28
CA GLN A 8 9.38 5.89 -19.04
C GLN A 8 9.47 4.53 -18.34
N LEU A 9 10.59 4.30 -17.66
CA LEU A 9 10.76 3.20 -16.71
C LEU A 9 10.63 3.76 -15.28
N LEU A 10 9.82 3.12 -14.45
CA LEU A 10 9.65 3.45 -13.03
C LEU A 10 10.43 2.43 -12.21
N PRO A 11 11.60 2.79 -11.64
CA PRO A 11 12.47 1.83 -11.00
C PRO A 11 11.96 1.43 -9.60
N PHE A 12 12.15 0.16 -9.28
CA PHE A 12 12.03 -0.41 -7.94
C PHE A 12 13.37 -1.04 -7.57
N SER A 13 13.80 -0.85 -6.33
CA SER A 13 15.01 -1.48 -5.80
C SER A 13 14.75 -2.93 -5.39
N GLU A 14 15.81 -3.73 -5.21
CA GLU A 14 15.69 -5.10 -4.72
C GLU A 14 14.99 -5.18 -3.35
N LEU A 15 15.19 -4.17 -2.49
CA LEU A 15 14.52 -4.06 -1.18
C LEU A 15 13.02 -3.76 -1.31
N GLU A 16 12.58 -3.17 -2.42
CA GLU A 16 11.18 -2.89 -2.67
C GLU A 16 10.46 -4.06 -3.34
N GLY A 17 11.21 -4.99 -3.93
CA GLY A 17 10.67 -6.12 -4.67
C GLY A 17 10.11 -5.75 -6.05
N ASN A 18 9.33 -6.66 -6.61
CA ASN A 18 8.76 -6.52 -7.94
C ASN A 18 7.35 -5.93 -7.87
N PRO A 19 7.03 -4.92 -8.70
CA PRO A 19 5.66 -4.46 -8.91
C PRO A 19 4.73 -5.60 -9.36
N CYS A 20 3.64 -5.82 -8.64
CA CYS A 20 2.68 -6.88 -8.96
C CYS A 20 1.21 -6.42 -8.88
N PHE A 21 0.92 -5.35 -8.13
CA PHE A 21 -0.41 -4.75 -8.04
C PHE A 21 -0.38 -3.30 -8.50
N LEU A 22 -1.34 -2.91 -9.33
CA LEU A 22 -1.37 -1.60 -9.97
C LEU A 22 -2.79 -1.04 -9.93
N ASP A 23 -2.89 0.25 -9.66
CA ASP A 23 -4.15 0.99 -9.75
C ASP A 23 -3.90 2.42 -10.21
N VAL A 24 -4.75 2.90 -11.13
CA VAL A 24 -4.72 4.29 -11.57
C VAL A 24 -6.05 4.93 -11.23
N CYS A 25 -6.01 5.98 -10.39
CA CYS A 25 -7.18 6.81 -10.09
C CYS A 25 -6.84 8.29 -10.33
N GLY A 26 -7.53 8.92 -11.27
CA GLY A 26 -7.18 10.27 -11.71
C GLY A 26 -5.77 10.32 -12.31
N ASN A 27 -4.91 11.14 -11.72
CA ASN A 27 -3.51 11.28 -12.14
C ASN A 27 -2.55 10.41 -11.32
N TYR A 28 -3.02 9.55 -10.44
CA TYR A 28 -2.15 8.82 -9.52
C TYR A 28 -2.10 7.34 -9.87
N LEU A 29 -0.88 6.83 -10.03
CA LEU A 29 -0.58 5.41 -10.14
C LEU A 29 -0.09 4.90 -8.80
N THR A 30 -0.84 4.00 -8.19
CA THR A 30 -0.40 3.26 -7.01
C THR A 30 0.11 1.90 -7.42
N VAL A 31 1.26 1.52 -6.87
CA VAL A 31 1.93 0.26 -7.13
C VAL A 31 2.15 -0.46 -5.82
N GLY A 32 1.70 -1.71 -5.73
CA GLY A 32 2.03 -2.65 -4.66
C GLY A 32 3.01 -3.70 -5.16
N THR A 33 3.90 -4.18 -4.28
CA THR A 33 4.97 -5.13 -4.62
C THR A 33 4.81 -6.47 -3.90
N ASP A 34 5.55 -7.48 -4.38
CA ASP A 34 5.60 -8.82 -3.81
C ASP A 34 6.26 -8.87 -2.42
N LEU A 35 7.13 -7.91 -2.11
CA LEU A 35 7.71 -7.70 -0.77
C LEU A 35 6.85 -6.77 0.13
N SER A 36 5.56 -6.60 -0.21
CA SER A 36 4.59 -5.85 0.59
C SER A 36 4.97 -4.37 0.80
N HIS A 37 5.58 -3.78 -0.22
CA HIS A 37 5.75 -2.33 -0.30
C HIS A 37 4.65 -1.73 -1.18
N PHE A 38 4.32 -0.46 -0.94
CA PHE A 38 3.58 0.33 -1.91
C PHE A 38 4.25 1.68 -2.17
N LYS A 39 4.03 2.21 -3.38
CA LYS A 39 4.56 3.49 -3.86
C LYS A 39 3.53 4.17 -4.75
N ILE A 40 3.49 5.50 -4.77
CA ILE A 40 2.58 6.26 -5.63
C ILE A 40 3.36 7.16 -6.55
N PHE A 41 2.95 7.22 -7.81
CA PHE A 41 3.47 8.13 -8.81
C PHE A 41 2.38 9.09 -9.29
N ASP A 42 2.75 10.37 -9.45
CA ASP A 42 1.95 11.40 -10.11
C ASP A 42 2.22 11.35 -11.63
N LEU A 43 1.18 11.10 -12.40
CA LEU A 43 1.13 11.00 -13.86
C LEU A 43 0.65 12.28 -14.55
N SER A 44 0.39 13.36 -13.82
CA SER A 44 -0.15 14.61 -14.37
C SER A 44 0.80 15.31 -15.36
N ARG A 45 2.08 14.93 -15.33
CA ARG A 45 3.15 15.50 -16.15
C ARG A 45 3.57 14.53 -17.25
N ARG A 46 4.40 15.02 -18.18
CA ARG A 46 4.97 14.21 -19.27
C ARG A 46 5.76 13.01 -18.74
N GLU A 47 6.48 13.22 -17.64
CA GLU A 47 7.22 12.20 -16.91
C GLU A 47 6.56 12.02 -15.56
N ALA A 48 6.23 10.78 -15.23
CA ALA A 48 5.72 10.39 -13.95
C ALA A 48 6.78 10.65 -12.87
N LYS A 49 6.33 11.17 -11.72
CA LYS A 49 7.20 11.47 -10.58
C LYS A 49 6.70 10.75 -9.34
N VAL A 50 7.61 10.42 -8.42
CA VAL A 50 7.21 9.87 -7.12
C VAL A 50 6.36 10.90 -6.38
N HIS A 51 5.13 10.51 -6.03
CA HIS A 51 4.19 11.27 -5.22
C HIS A 51 4.27 10.86 -3.75
N CYS A 52 4.34 9.54 -3.51
CA CYS A 52 4.60 8.95 -2.21
C CYS A 52 5.77 7.97 -2.35
N ASN A 53 6.80 8.14 -1.52
CA ASN A 53 7.93 7.22 -1.47
C ASN A 53 7.48 5.81 -1.09
N SER A 54 8.33 4.80 -1.34
CA SER A 54 8.00 3.44 -0.94
C SER A 54 7.79 3.35 0.57
N LYS A 55 6.71 2.69 0.96
CA LYS A 55 6.38 2.38 2.35
C LYS A 55 6.24 0.87 2.49
N ALA A 56 6.98 0.29 3.42
CA ALA A 56 6.83 -1.12 3.77
C ALA A 56 5.62 -1.28 4.68
N LEU A 57 4.75 -2.25 4.40
CA LEU A 57 3.58 -2.49 5.24
C LEU A 57 3.99 -2.89 6.67
N ALA A 58 5.13 -3.57 6.82
CA ALA A 58 5.71 -3.96 8.11
C ALA A 58 6.03 -2.77 9.03
N ASP A 59 6.40 -1.63 8.46
CA ASP A 59 6.69 -0.42 9.23
C ASP A 59 5.39 0.26 9.72
N LEU A 60 4.29 0.02 9.02
CA LEU A 60 3.00 0.66 9.29
C LEU A 60 2.09 -0.21 10.17
N LEU A 61 2.19 -1.53 10.06
CA LEU A 61 1.35 -2.50 10.75
C LEU A 61 2.21 -3.68 11.25
N PRO A 62 2.37 -3.82 12.59
CA PRO A 62 3.04 -4.96 13.18
C PRO A 62 2.35 -6.28 12.82
N GLY A 63 3.14 -7.31 12.52
CA GLY A 63 2.62 -8.60 12.04
C GLY A 63 2.16 -8.56 10.57
N ALA A 64 2.78 -7.68 9.78
CA ALA A 64 2.38 -7.39 8.41
C ALA A 64 2.24 -8.63 7.54
N LEU A 65 1.20 -8.54 6.73
CA LEU A 65 0.71 -9.50 5.77
C LEU A 65 1.22 -9.17 4.37
N GLY A 66 0.95 -10.05 3.42
CA GLY A 66 1.12 -9.75 2.01
C GLY A 66 0.16 -8.66 1.54
N ILE A 67 0.45 -8.07 0.38
CA ILE A 67 -0.51 -7.26 -0.36
C ILE A 67 -1.30 -8.18 -1.30
N ALA A 68 -2.62 -8.00 -1.33
CA ALA A 68 -3.52 -8.61 -2.30
C ALA A 68 -4.03 -7.61 -3.34
N SER A 69 -4.18 -6.35 -2.94
CA SER A 69 -4.62 -5.26 -3.82
C SER A 69 -4.25 -3.91 -3.23
N VAL A 70 -4.01 -2.94 -4.10
CA VAL A 70 -3.85 -1.53 -3.74
C VAL A 70 -4.82 -0.70 -4.55
N LYS A 71 -5.44 0.30 -3.92
CA LYS A 71 -6.32 1.27 -4.57
C LYS A 71 -6.04 2.64 -4.04
N CYS A 72 -6.02 3.64 -4.90
CA CYS A 72 -5.88 5.04 -4.50
C CYS A 72 -7.16 5.82 -4.75
N ASN A 73 -7.35 6.88 -3.96
CA ASN A 73 -8.36 7.87 -4.28
C ASN A 73 -7.87 8.84 -5.38
N THR A 74 -8.79 9.60 -5.94
CA THR A 74 -8.51 10.51 -7.08
C THR A 74 -7.58 11.67 -6.72
N SER A 75 -7.49 12.05 -5.45
CA SER A 75 -6.55 13.07 -4.95
C SER A 75 -5.16 12.51 -4.65
N GLY A 76 -4.98 11.19 -4.72
CA GLY A 76 -3.68 10.54 -4.51
C GLY A 76 -3.17 10.59 -3.06
N ASN A 77 -3.97 11.07 -2.10
CA ASN A 77 -3.55 11.24 -0.70
C ASN A 77 -4.02 10.12 0.24
N ARG A 78 -4.83 9.17 -0.25
CA ARG A 78 -5.22 7.98 0.51
C ARG A 78 -5.10 6.72 -0.33
N VAL A 79 -4.61 5.66 0.32
CA VAL A 79 -4.49 4.33 -0.27
C VAL A 79 -5.26 3.34 0.59
N SER A 80 -6.10 2.51 -0.03
CA SER A 80 -6.65 1.32 0.60
C SER A 80 -5.91 0.08 0.12
N ILE A 81 -5.52 -0.78 1.05
CA ILE A 81 -4.72 -1.98 0.80
C ILE A 81 -5.49 -3.19 1.33
N LEU A 82 -5.79 -4.12 0.43
CA LEU A 82 -6.31 -5.43 0.81
C LEU A 82 -5.13 -6.32 1.18
N LEU A 83 -5.25 -7.01 2.31
CA LEU A 83 -4.19 -7.80 2.92
C LEU A 83 -4.33 -9.29 2.55
N SER A 84 -3.20 -9.98 2.40
CA SER A 84 -3.14 -11.43 2.19
C SER A 84 -2.36 -12.14 3.29
N LYS A 85 -2.90 -13.26 3.78
CA LYS A 85 -2.23 -14.12 4.76
C LYS A 85 -1.09 -14.89 4.10
N ALA A 86 -0.20 -15.45 4.92
CA ALA A 86 0.93 -16.25 4.45
C ALA A 86 0.51 -17.51 3.67
N ASP A 87 -0.72 -17.99 3.88
CA ASP A 87 -1.32 -19.11 3.13
C ASP A 87 -1.95 -18.69 1.79
N GLY A 88 -1.86 -17.40 1.43
CA GLY A 88 -2.44 -16.82 0.22
C GLY A 88 -3.93 -16.48 0.31
N SER A 89 -4.60 -16.79 1.42
CA SER A 89 -5.98 -16.36 1.65
C SER A 89 -6.06 -14.86 1.97
N PHE A 90 -7.23 -14.26 1.78
CA PHE A 90 -7.43 -12.86 2.16
C PHE A 90 -7.55 -12.72 3.67
N ASP A 91 -6.97 -11.65 4.20
CA ASP A 91 -7.24 -11.23 5.55
C ASP A 91 -8.53 -10.38 5.58
N PRO A 92 -9.40 -10.58 6.59
CA PRO A 92 -10.67 -9.86 6.69
C PRO A 92 -10.49 -8.39 7.06
N ARG A 93 -9.26 -7.89 7.18
CA ARG A 93 -8.96 -6.51 7.50
C ARG A 93 -8.48 -5.77 6.25
N ILE A 94 -8.94 -4.54 6.10
CA ILE A 94 -8.48 -3.61 5.07
C ILE A 94 -7.71 -2.47 5.73
N CYS A 95 -6.56 -2.14 5.16
CA CYS A 95 -5.69 -1.07 5.63
C CYS A 95 -5.97 0.20 4.82
N PHE A 96 -6.11 1.33 5.50
CA PHE A 96 -6.19 2.66 4.91
C PHE A 96 -4.96 3.45 5.35
N TYR A 97 -4.15 3.87 4.39
CA TYR A 97 -3.00 4.74 4.61
C TYR A 97 -3.35 6.17 4.18
N ASP A 98 -3.16 7.11 5.10
CA ASP A 98 -3.25 8.54 4.84
C ASP A 98 -1.84 9.11 4.67
N ILE A 99 -1.53 9.60 3.47
CA ILE A 99 -0.18 10.02 3.09
C ILE A 99 0.20 11.33 3.77
N GLU A 100 -0.77 12.23 3.95
CA GLU A 100 -0.52 13.55 4.52
C GLU A 100 -0.23 13.43 6.02
N MET A 101 -0.95 12.55 6.71
CA MET A 101 -0.78 12.31 8.14
C MET A 101 0.30 11.25 8.46
N ASP A 102 0.74 10.49 7.45
CA ASP A 102 1.61 9.31 7.60
C ASP A 102 1.04 8.31 8.62
N THR A 103 -0.27 8.10 8.59
CA THR A 103 -0.99 7.22 9.52
C THR A 103 -1.68 6.07 8.80
N VAL A 104 -1.85 4.97 9.53
CA VAL A 104 -2.66 3.84 9.10
C VAL A 104 -3.84 3.63 10.02
N THR A 105 -4.98 3.36 9.40
CA THR A 105 -6.20 2.89 10.04
C THR A 105 -6.55 1.52 9.46
N LEU A 106 -6.92 0.58 10.32
CA LEU A 106 -7.32 -0.76 9.94
C LEU A 106 -8.80 -0.96 10.23
N PHE A 107 -9.56 -1.46 9.26
CA PHE A 107 -10.94 -1.86 9.45
C PHE A 107 -11.06 -3.37 9.33
N ASP A 108 -11.62 -4.01 10.36
CA ASP A 108 -11.85 -5.45 10.41
C ASP A 108 -13.31 -5.76 10.06
N PHE A 109 -13.53 -6.46 8.94
CA PHE A 109 -14.86 -6.84 8.48
C PHE A 109 -15.53 -7.89 9.37
N GLU A 110 -14.78 -8.73 10.11
CA GLU A 110 -15.35 -9.73 11.00
C GLU A 110 -15.90 -9.09 12.28
N SER A 111 -15.12 -8.22 12.91
CA SER A 111 -15.54 -7.55 14.14
C SER A 111 -16.32 -6.25 13.92
N GLY A 112 -16.29 -5.71 12.69
CA GLY A 112 -16.87 -4.40 12.34
C GLY A 112 -16.16 -3.23 13.03
N ARG A 113 -14.95 -3.44 13.55
CA ARG A 113 -14.21 -2.44 14.33
C ARG A 113 -13.12 -1.79 13.49
N GLN A 114 -12.97 -0.49 13.68
CA GLN A 114 -11.84 0.29 13.19
C GLN A 114 -10.81 0.45 14.31
N ARG A 115 -9.52 0.33 13.99
CA ARG A 115 -8.41 0.61 14.91
C ARG A 115 -7.37 1.46 14.22
N ASP A 116 -6.78 2.38 14.96
CA ASP A 116 -5.62 3.12 14.45
C ASP A 116 -4.34 2.34 14.74
N ALA A 117 -3.36 2.42 13.85
CA ALA A 117 -2.10 1.68 13.98
C ALA A 117 -1.38 1.99 15.31
N LYS A 118 -1.53 3.20 15.83
CA LYS A 118 -1.01 3.59 17.16
C LYS A 118 -1.59 2.73 18.29
N GLU A 119 -2.87 2.38 18.23
CA GLU A 119 -3.53 1.52 19.21
C GLU A 119 -3.07 0.05 19.06
N MET A 120 -2.80 -0.38 17.83
CA MET A 120 -2.29 -1.72 17.54
C MET A 120 -0.85 -1.92 18.03
N LEU A 121 0.00 -0.90 17.90
CA LEU A 121 1.37 -0.89 18.41
C LEU A 121 1.41 -0.97 19.94
N SER A 122 0.46 -0.33 20.64
CA SER A 122 0.38 -0.39 22.12
C SER A 122 -0.07 -1.76 22.66
N LEU A 123 -0.88 -2.52 21.91
CA LEU A 123 -1.36 -3.85 22.34
C LEU A 123 -0.29 -4.95 22.19
N GLY A 124 0.69 -4.76 21.32
CA GLY A 124 1.78 -5.72 21.12
C GLY A 124 2.81 -5.76 22.25
N GLN A 125 2.75 -4.83 23.21
CA GLN A 125 3.69 -4.75 24.34
C GLN A 125 3.21 -5.47 25.60
N GLU A 126 2.00 -6.05 25.63
CA GLU A 126 1.45 -6.71 26.83
C GLU A 126 1.63 -8.25 26.85
N THR A 127 2.37 -8.84 25.92
CA THR A 127 2.55 -10.32 25.85
C THR A 127 3.93 -10.85 26.26
N GLU A 128 4.78 -10.04 26.90
CA GLU A 128 5.98 -10.54 27.60
C GLU A 128 5.90 -10.20 29.09
N GLY A 129 5.29 -11.09 29.87
CA GLY A 129 5.20 -11.05 31.33
C GLY A 129 5.05 -12.44 31.92
#